data_AF-A0A4P5R254-F1
#
_entry.id   AF-A0A4P5R254-F1
#
_cell.length_a   1.000
_cell.length_b   1.000
_cell.length_c   1.000
_cell.angle_alpha   90.00
_cell.angle_beta   90.00
_cell.angle_gamma   90.00
#
_symmetry.space_group_name_H-M   'P 1'
#
loop_
_entity.id
_entity.type
_entity.pdbx_description
1 polymer ?
#
loop_
_entity_poly.entity_id
_entity_poly.type
_entity_poly.pdbx_seq_one_letter_code
_entity_poly.pdbx_strand_id
1 'polypeptide(L)' 'MTLSYQYATATVWIDDLADISDPHSYDLCEKHGQRFAAPSGWRLEDRRNRFRVVLPSQLAG' A
#
# COMPACT_ATOMS: atom_id res chain seq x y z
N MET A 1 -3.86 2.93 9.74
CA MET A 1 -2.85 2.63 8.71
C MET A 1 -2.44 3.94 8.09
N THR A 2 -1.23 4.04 7.60
CA THR A 2 -0.73 5.31 7.04
C THR A 2 -0.46 5.13 5.57
N LEU A 3 -0.91 6.11 4.79
CA LEU A 3 -0.79 6.11 3.34
C LEU A 3 0.15 7.22 2.91
N SER A 4 1.14 6.89 2.09
CA SER A 4 2.11 7.85 1.56
C SER A 4 2.12 7.82 0.02
N TYR A 5 2.25 8.99 -0.59
CA TYR A 5 2.30 9.14 -2.05
C TYR A 5 3.68 9.57 -2.53
N GLN A 6 4.17 8.96 -3.59
CA GLN A 6 5.33 9.41 -4.34
C GLN A 6 4.93 9.71 -5.78
N TYR A 7 4.62 10.99 -6.03
CA TYR A 7 4.15 11.46 -7.34
C TYR A 7 5.15 11.21 -8.46
N ALA A 8 6.44 11.41 -8.20
CA ALA A 8 7.50 11.27 -9.21
C ALA A 8 7.57 9.87 -9.83
N THR A 9 7.21 8.83 -9.06
CA THR A 9 7.25 7.43 -9.48
C THR A 9 5.86 6.83 -9.63
N ALA A 10 4.80 7.66 -9.52
CA ALA A 10 3.41 7.24 -9.47
C ALA A 10 3.20 6.03 -8.52
N THR A 11 3.75 6.10 -7.31
CA THR A 11 3.70 5.01 -6.34
C THR A 11 2.95 5.44 -5.08
N VAL A 12 2.14 4.53 -4.54
CA VAL A 12 1.40 4.68 -3.29
C VAL A 12 1.84 3.55 -2.35
N TRP A 13 2.20 3.92 -1.12
CA TRP A 13 2.51 2.97 -0.07
C TRP A 13 1.42 2.97 0.99
N ILE A 14 1.10 1.77 1.50
CA ILE A 14 0.31 1.61 2.71
C ILE A 14 1.17 0.91 3.75
N ASP A 15 1.41 1.61 4.84
CA ASP A 15 2.16 1.13 6.00
C ASP A 15 1.24 1.01 7.22
N ASP A 16 1.75 0.38 8.28
CA ASP A 16 1.10 0.34 9.59
C ASP A 16 0.89 1.77 10.09
N LEU A 17 -0.04 1.96 11.04
CA LEU A 17 -0.31 3.31 11.55
C LEU A 17 0.98 3.90 12.13
N ALA A 18 1.41 5.03 11.58
CA ALA A 18 2.61 5.73 11.99
C ALA A 18 2.42 6.32 13.40
N ASP A 19 3.47 6.25 14.20
CA ASP A 19 3.49 6.83 15.56
C ASP A 19 3.55 8.37 15.51
N ILE A 20 4.16 8.91 14.45
CA ILE A 20 4.35 10.34 14.23
C ILE A 20 3.57 10.76 12.99
N SER A 21 2.78 11.81 13.13
CA SER A 21 2.07 12.41 12.01
C SER A 21 3.06 13.12 11.08
N ASP A 22 3.12 12.65 9.83
CA ASP A 22 3.92 13.24 8.76
C ASP A 22 3.01 14.02 7.79
N PRO A 23 3.35 15.26 7.41
CA PRO A 23 2.51 16.10 6.55
C PRO A 23 2.32 15.57 5.13
N HIS A 24 3.16 14.63 4.68
CA HIS A 24 3.06 13.99 3.35
C HIS A 24 2.37 12.63 3.41
N SER A 25 1.80 12.29 4.57
CA SER A 25 1.18 11.01 4.84
C SER A 25 -0.25 11.19 5.36
N TYR A 26 -1.12 10.24 5.04
CA TYR A 26 -2.53 10.27 5.41
C TYR A 26 -2.88 9.05 6.26
N ASP A 27 -3.35 9.29 7.48
CA ASP A 27 -3.84 8.20 8.33
C ASP A 27 -5.25 7.79 7.91
N LEU A 28 -5.37 6.53 7.51
CA LEU A 28 -6.62 5.89 7.15
C LEU A 28 -7.04 4.90 8.23
N CYS A 29 -8.33 4.92 8.57
CA CYS A 29 -8.91 3.85 9.36
C CYS A 29 -9.03 2.57 8.53
N GLU A 30 -9.23 1.42 9.18
CA GLU A 30 -9.29 0.11 8.53
C GLU A 30 -10.29 0.07 7.36
N LYS A 31 -11.48 0.64 7.55
CA LYS A 31 -12.54 0.72 6.54
C LYS A 31 -12.09 1.52 5.30
N HIS A 32 -11.39 2.63 5.49
CA HIS A 32 -10.92 3.45 4.38
C HIS A 32 -9.82 2.76 3.59
N GLY A 33 -8.91 2.04 4.25
CA GLY A 33 -7.87 1.31 3.55
C GLY A 33 -8.33 0.07 2.80
N GLN A 34 -9.34 -0.64 3.31
CA GLN A 34 -9.92 -1.79 2.59
C GLN A 34 -10.60 -1.36 1.27
N ARG A 35 -11.12 -0.13 1.23
CA ARG A 35 -11.80 0.43 0.05
C ARG A 35 -10.88 1.29 -0.81
N PHE A 36 -9.67 1.56 -0.33
CA PHE A 36 -8.72 2.37 -1.06
C PHE A 36 -8.23 1.64 -2.31
N ALA A 37 -8.21 2.34 -3.43
CA ALA A 37 -7.63 1.89 -4.68
C ALA A 37 -6.72 2.99 -5.21
N ALA A 38 -5.52 2.62 -5.66
CA ALA A 38 -4.62 3.58 -6.28
C ALA A 38 -5.18 4.05 -7.65
N PRO A 39 -4.86 5.28 -8.08
CA PRO A 39 -5.25 5.76 -9.41
C PRO A 39 -4.73 4.86 -10.53
N SER A 40 -5.39 4.88 -11.69
CA SER A 40 -4.95 4.09 -12.85
C SER A 40 -3.51 4.44 -13.26
N GLY A 41 -2.68 3.41 -13.47
CA GLY A 41 -1.27 3.57 -13.80
C GLY A 41 -0.34 3.80 -12.59
N TRP A 42 -0.88 3.86 -11.37
CA TRP A 42 -0.07 3.94 -10.15
C TRP A 42 0.23 2.57 -9.57
N ARG A 43 1.42 2.44 -8.97
CA ARG A 43 1.80 1.24 -8.23
C ARG A 43 1.33 1.35 -6.78
N LEU A 44 0.51 0.41 -6.35
CA LEU A 44 0.11 0.29 -4.95
C LEU A 44 0.94 -0.80 -4.28
N GLU A 45 1.62 -0.46 -3.21
CA GLU A 45 2.40 -1.41 -2.42
C GLU A 45 1.95 -1.36 -0.95
N ASP A 46 1.24 -2.42 -0.55
CA ASP A 46 0.86 -2.64 0.84
C ASP A 46 2.04 -3.28 1.59
N ARG A 47 2.76 -2.46 2.35
CA ARG A 47 3.96 -2.85 3.13
C ARG A 47 3.61 -3.44 4.49
N ARG A 48 2.33 -3.34 4.88
CA ARG A 48 1.77 -4.05 6.05
C ARG A 48 1.77 -5.55 5.82
N ASN A 49 1.35 -5.99 4.63
CA ASN A 49 1.29 -7.39 4.25
C ASN A 49 2.59 -7.90 3.61
N ARG A 50 3.70 -7.70 4.33
CA ARG A 50 5.07 -8.12 3.95
C ARG A 50 5.28 -9.64 3.79
N PHE A 51 4.21 -10.45 3.73
CA PHE A 51 4.24 -11.92 3.61
C PHE A 51 3.27 -12.49 2.56
N ARG A 52 3.12 -11.85 1.39
CA ARG A 52 2.63 -12.56 0.19
C ARG A 52 3.62 -12.50 -0.95
N VAL A 53 4.74 -13.21 -0.78
CA VAL A 53 5.54 -13.68 -1.91
C VAL A 53 4.64 -14.65 -2.69
N VAL A 54 4.05 -14.19 -3.78
CA VAL A 54 3.46 -15.10 -4.76
C VAL A 54 4.64 -15.75 -5.48
N LEU A 55 5.04 -16.95 -5.04
CA LEU A 55 5.98 -17.77 -5.78
C LEU A 55 5.28 -18.22 -7.08
N PRO A 56 5.78 -17.84 -8.27
CA PRO A 56 5.16 -18.22 -9.54
C PRO A 56 5.56 -19.65 -9.90
N SER A 57 5.00 -20.67 -9.23
CA SER A 57 5.17 -22.06 -9.67
C SER A 57 4.21 -23.02 -8.99
N GLN A 58 2.92 -22.95 -9.34
CA GLN A 58 1.99 -24.09 -9.30
C GLN A 58 1.02 -23.99 -10.50
N LEU A 59 1.58 -24.10 -11.70
CA LEU A 59 0.88 -24.51 -12.93
C LEU A 59 1.73 -25.59 -13.60
N ALA A 60 1.76 -26.80 -13.02
CA ALA A 60 2.18 -28.02 -13.70
C ALA A 60 1.81 -29.21 -12.81
N GLY A 61 0.93 -30.08 -13.31
CA GLY A 61 0.53 -31.33 -12.68
C GLY A 61 -0.93 -31.63 -12.92
#